data_AF-A0A973QQX9-F1
#
_entry.id   AF-A0A973QQX9-F1
#
_cell.length_a   1.000
_cell.length_b   1.000
_cell.length_c   1.000
_cell.angle_alpha   90.00
_cell.angle_beta   90.00
_cell.angle_gamma   90.00
#
_symmetry.space_group_name_H-M   'P 1'
#
loop_
_entity.id
_entity.type
_entity.pdbx_description
1 polymer ?
#
loop_
_entity_poly.entity_id
_entity_poly.type
_entity_poly.pdbx_seq_one_letter_code
_entity_poly.pdbx_strand_id
1 'polypeptide(L)'
;MAEQPRQLELPAPPPFMWSCPECADGLDDLGDALEVAVTDPFYEGVLRVQITLARHLADEHPDVLPKPHDDGCESCARFERLGTDITFWREHLARGLVLPDEVARLM
;
A
#
# COMPACT_ATOMS: atom_id res chain seq x y z
N MET A 1 0.60 25.88 20.43
CA MET A 1 1.11 25.87 19.04
C MET A 1 0.57 24.61 18.42
N ALA A 2 -0.24 24.69 17.37
CA ALA A 2 -0.73 23.50 16.69
C ALA A 2 0.46 22.80 16.03
N GLU A 3 0.62 21.51 16.29
CA GLU A 3 1.63 20.68 15.63
C GLU A 3 1.30 20.68 14.13
N GLN A 4 2.25 21.08 13.28
CA GLN A 4 2.04 20.99 11.84
C GLN A 4 1.94 19.51 11.45
N PRO A 5 0.99 19.14 10.57
CA PRO A 5 0.90 17.77 10.11
C PRO A 5 2.22 17.36 9.45
N ARG A 6 2.72 16.18 9.82
CA ARG A 6 3.92 15.60 9.21
C ARG A 6 3.63 15.34 7.74
N GLN A 7 4.48 15.84 6.85
CA GLN A 7 4.43 15.50 5.43
C GLN A 7 5.20 14.20 5.21
N LEU A 8 4.53 13.20 4.63
CA LEU A 8 5.14 11.96 4.19
C LEU A 8 5.15 11.93 2.68
N GLU A 9 6.32 11.69 2.12
CA GLU A 9 6.50 11.55 0.69
C GLU A 9 6.07 10.15 0.26
N LEU A 10 5.19 10.08 -0.74
CA LEU A 10 4.81 8.81 -1.35
C LEU A 10 6.02 8.22 -2.08
N PRO A 11 6.24 6.89 -2.01
CA PRO A 11 7.28 6.26 -2.81
C PRO A 11 6.93 6.40 -4.29
N ALA A 12 7.96 6.58 -5.12
CA ALA A 12 7.78 6.47 -6.56
C ALA A 12 7.43 5.01 -6.92
N PRO A 13 6.34 4.75 -7.65
CA PRO A 13 5.99 3.40 -8.06
C PRO A 13 7.09 2.76 -8.92
N PRO A 14 7.45 1.49 -8.67
CA PRO A 14 8.45 0.80 -9.47
C PRO A 14 8.10 0.75 -10.98
N PRO A 15 9.10 0.72 -11.88
CA PRO A 15 8.87 0.74 -13.32
C PRO A 15 7.91 -0.33 -13.86
N PHE A 16 7.86 -1.52 -13.25
CA PHE A 16 6.99 -2.61 -13.70
C PHE A 16 5.51 -2.26 -13.59
N MET A 17 5.13 -1.42 -12.62
CA MET A 17 3.73 -1.02 -12.42
C MET A 17 3.20 -0.19 -13.57
N TRP A 18 4.06 0.51 -14.30
CA TRP A 18 3.69 1.24 -15.52
C TRP A 18 3.62 0.34 -16.76
N SER A 19 4.17 -0.87 -16.68
CA SER A 19 4.14 -1.86 -17.77
C SER A 19 3.01 -2.87 -17.63
N CYS A 20 2.41 -2.98 -16.45
CA CYS A 20 1.19 -3.75 -16.19
C CYS A 20 -0.03 -2.82 -16.30
N PRO A 21 -0.97 -3.05 -17.24
CA PRO A 21 -2.13 -2.17 -17.41
C PRO A 21 -2.96 -2.00 -16.13
N GLU A 22 -3.24 -3.08 -15.41
CA GLU A 22 -4.04 -3.03 -14.18
C GLU A 22 -3.33 -2.31 -13.03
N CYS A 23 -1.99 -2.44 -12.94
CA CYS A 23 -1.22 -1.64 -12.00
C CYS A 23 -1.24 -0.15 -12.35
N ALA A 24 -1.11 0.19 -13.63
CA ALA A 24 -1.13 1.57 -14.10
C ALA A 24 -2.50 2.21 -13.83
N ASP A 25 -3.59 1.53 -14.20
CA ASP A 25 -4.95 1.99 -13.91
C ASP A 25 -5.17 2.18 -12.40
N GLY A 26 -4.66 1.25 -11.57
CA GLY A 26 -4.76 1.36 -10.12
C GLY A 26 -3.92 2.50 -9.52
N LEU A 27 -2.81 2.89 -10.14
CA LEU A 27 -2.02 4.06 -9.75
C LEU A 27 -2.74 5.36 -10.09
N ASP A 28 -3.38 5.42 -11.27
CA ASP A 28 -4.19 6.56 -11.69
C ASP A 28 -5.40 6.73 -10.76
N ASP A 29 -6.13 5.65 -10.48
CA ASP A 29 -7.24 5.63 -9.51
C ASP A 29 -6.79 6.09 -8.11
N LEU A 30 -5.57 5.74 -7.70
CA LEU A 30 -5.02 6.13 -6.40
C LEU A 30 -4.73 7.63 -6.38
N GLY A 31 -4.18 8.19 -7.46
CA GLY A 31 -3.98 9.61 -7.64
C GLY A 31 -5.29 10.38 -7.53
N ASP A 32 -6.29 9.99 -8.32
CA ASP A 32 -7.63 10.60 -8.31
C ASP A 32 -8.27 10.55 -6.91
N ALA A 33 -8.17 9.40 -6.23
CA ALA A 33 -8.71 9.25 -4.88
C ALA A 33 -8.00 10.17 -3.86
N LEU A 34 -6.68 10.34 -3.98
CA LEU A 34 -5.90 11.23 -3.12
C LEU A 34 -6.27 12.69 -3.34
N GLU A 35 -6.50 13.11 -4.58
CA GLU A 35 -6.96 14.48 -4.89
C GLU A 35 -8.30 14.79 -4.22
N VAL A 36 -9.25 13.84 -4.23
CA VAL A 36 -10.53 14.00 -3.54
C VAL A 36 -10.33 14.09 -2.03
N ALA A 37 -9.49 13.21 -1.45
CA ALA A 37 -9.24 13.14 -0.01
C ALA A 37 -8.60 14.42 0.57
N VAL A 38 -7.91 15.22 -0.24
CA VAL A 38 -7.42 16.55 0.18
C VAL A 38 -8.57 17.49 0.55
N THR A 39 -9.74 17.31 -0.06
CA THR A 39 -10.92 18.16 0.16
C THR A 39 -11.98 17.52 1.05
N ASP A 40 -12.04 16.19 1.12
CA ASP A 40 -12.96 15.43 1.97
C ASP A 40 -12.19 14.44 2.87
N PRO A 41 -12.00 14.77 4.18
CA PRO A 41 -11.26 13.92 5.10
C PRO A 41 -12.00 12.63 5.48
N PHE A 42 -13.27 12.47 5.11
CA PHE A 42 -14.05 11.24 5.33
C PHE A 42 -14.14 10.38 4.07
N TYR A 43 -13.43 10.74 3.01
CA TYR A 43 -13.44 10.00 1.77
C TYR A 43 -12.72 8.65 1.90
N GLU A 44 -13.49 7.56 1.86
CA GLU A 44 -12.98 6.18 2.00
C GLU A 44 -12.39 5.60 0.70
N GLY A 45 -12.49 6.32 -0.43
CA GLY A 45 -12.07 5.80 -1.72
C GLY A 45 -10.58 5.48 -1.81
N VAL A 46 -9.74 6.25 -1.12
CA VAL A 46 -8.29 6.01 -1.02
C VAL A 46 -8.00 4.62 -0.45
N LEU A 47 -8.66 4.26 0.66
CA LEU A 47 -8.50 2.94 1.27
C LEU A 47 -8.95 1.83 0.31
N ARG A 48 -10.07 2.03 -0.39
CA ARG A 48 -10.61 1.04 -1.32
C ARG A 48 -9.65 0.78 -2.47
N VAL A 49 -9.12 1.84 -3.08
CA VAL A 49 -8.16 1.71 -4.19
C VAL A 49 -6.87 1.04 -3.72
N GLN A 50 -6.34 1.42 -2.56
CA GLN A 50 -5.15 0.77 -1.98
C GLN A 50 -5.34 -0.73 -1.77
N ILE A 51 -6.51 -1.16 -1.27
CA ILE A 51 -6.81 -2.59 -1.10
C ILE A 51 -6.88 -3.31 -2.44
N THR A 52 -7.54 -2.72 -3.43
CA THR A 52 -7.65 -3.32 -4.78
C THR A 52 -6.27 -3.46 -5.44
N LEU A 53 -5.46 -2.41 -5.41
CA LEU A 53 -4.11 -2.43 -5.98
C LEU A 53 -3.19 -3.42 -5.25
N ALA A 54 -3.24 -3.45 -3.91
CA ALA A 54 -2.46 -4.40 -3.12
C ALA A 54 -2.81 -5.86 -3.42
N ARG A 55 -4.09 -6.16 -3.66
CA ARG A 55 -4.55 -7.49 -4.08
C ARG A 55 -4.00 -7.89 -5.43
N HIS A 56 -4.15 -7.02 -6.44
CA HIS A 56 -3.60 -7.28 -7.76
C HIS A 56 -2.07 -7.53 -7.69
N LEU A 57 -1.34 -6.69 -6.95
CA LEU A 57 0.10 -6.89 -6.73
C LEU A 57 0.42 -8.21 -6.03
N ALA A 58 -0.35 -8.60 -5.02
CA ALA A 58 -0.15 -9.84 -4.28
C ALA A 58 -0.38 -11.10 -5.12
N ASP A 59 -1.33 -11.04 -6.05
CA ASP A 59 -1.75 -12.17 -6.89
C ASP A 59 -0.89 -12.28 -8.16
N GLU A 60 -0.71 -11.18 -8.88
CA GLU A 60 -0.07 -11.17 -10.21
C GLU A 60 1.43 -10.83 -10.16
N HIS A 61 1.88 -10.23 -9.06
CA HIS A 61 3.25 -9.73 -8.91
C HIS A 61 3.94 -10.19 -7.60
N PRO A 62 3.82 -11.47 -7.18
CA PRO A 62 4.34 -11.91 -5.87
C PRO A 62 5.86 -11.84 -5.76
N ASP A 63 6.58 -11.96 -6.88
CA ASP A 63 8.05 -12.01 -6.91
C ASP A 63 8.72 -10.64 -6.75
N VAL A 64 7.95 -9.55 -6.91
CA VAL A 64 8.44 -8.17 -6.81
C VAL A 64 7.98 -7.47 -5.55
N LEU A 65 7.28 -8.18 -4.66
CA LEU A 65 6.83 -7.62 -3.39
C LEU A 65 8.03 -7.28 -2.49
N PRO A 66 7.91 -6.20 -1.68
CA PRO A 66 8.91 -5.89 -0.67
C PRO A 66 9.17 -7.06 0.27
N LYS A 67 10.37 -7.08 0.85
CA LYS A 67 10.67 -7.97 1.97
C LYS A 67 9.80 -7.61 3.18
N PRO A 68 9.60 -8.55 4.12
CA PRO A 68 8.97 -8.24 5.40
C PRO A 68 9.61 -7.03 6.10
N HIS A 69 8.80 -6.24 6.79
CA HIS A 69 9.26 -5.05 7.50
C HIS A 69 10.07 -5.44 8.75
N ASP A 70 11.31 -4.95 8.86
CA ASP A 70 12.26 -5.34 9.93
C ASP A 70 12.01 -4.62 11.28
N ASP A 71 11.30 -3.49 11.29
CA ASP A 71 11.18 -2.58 12.44
C ASP A 71 10.03 -2.93 13.41
N GLY A 72 9.82 -4.21 13.71
CA GLY A 72 8.80 -4.64 14.67
C GLY A 72 7.35 -4.46 14.19
N CYS A 73 7.10 -4.61 12.89
CA CYS A 73 5.76 -4.59 12.34
C CYS A 73 4.91 -5.75 12.91
N GLU A 74 3.91 -5.42 13.74
CA GLU A 74 3.05 -6.40 14.39
C GLU A 74 2.27 -7.26 13.38
N SER A 75 1.89 -6.69 12.24
CA SER A 75 1.21 -7.39 11.15
C SER A 75 2.11 -8.45 10.51
N CYS A 76 3.35 -8.12 10.15
CA CYS A 76 4.32 -9.09 9.65
C CYS A 76 4.56 -10.22 10.66
N ALA A 77 4.77 -9.89 11.94
CA ALA A 77 4.97 -10.88 13.00
C ALA A 77 3.72 -11.75 13.25
N ARG A 78 2.52 -11.20 13.04
CA ARG A 78 1.27 -11.97 13.11
C ARG A 78 1.16 -12.94 11.94
N PHE A 79 1.37 -12.48 10.72
CA PHE A 79 1.27 -13.33 9.53
C PHE A 79 2.32 -14.44 9.52
N GLU A 80 3.56 -14.15 9.92
CA GLU A 80 4.63 -15.14 10.05
C GLU A 80 4.25 -16.26 11.04
N ARG A 81 3.63 -15.90 12.19
CA ARG A 81 3.19 -16.89 13.19
C ARG A 81 2.00 -17.74 12.72
N LEU A 82 1.09 -17.16 11.95
CA LEU A 82 -0.13 -17.85 11.53
C LEU A 82 0.14 -18.84 10.39
N GLY A 83 1.12 -18.57 9.52
CA GLY A 83 1.60 -19.50 8.48
C GLY A 83 0.55 -19.93 7.44
N THR A 84 -0.70 -19.49 7.55
CA THR A 84 -1.85 -19.91 6.74
C THR A 84 -2.40 -18.81 5.84
N ASP A 85 -1.92 -17.58 6.00
CA ASP A 85 -2.54 -16.39 5.41
C ASP A 85 -1.58 -15.64 4.49
N ILE A 86 -1.02 -16.38 3.53
CA ILE A 86 0.02 -15.89 2.62
C ILE A 86 -0.53 -14.74 1.76
N THR A 87 -1.81 -14.79 1.36
CA THR A 87 -2.42 -13.75 0.53
C THR A 87 -2.55 -12.44 1.29
N PHE A 88 -3.14 -12.42 2.50
CA PHE A 88 -3.23 -11.16 3.26
C PHE A 88 -1.85 -10.65 3.71
N TRP A 89 -0.87 -11.53 3.91
CA TRP A 89 0.51 -11.09 4.13
C TRP A 89 1.09 -10.41 2.89
N ARG A 90 0.93 -10.99 1.71
CA ARG A 90 1.40 -10.39 0.45
C ARG A 90 0.72 -9.06 0.16
N GLU A 91 -0.59 -8.95 0.40
CA GLU A 91 -1.31 -7.67 0.32
C GLU A 91 -0.69 -6.62 1.25
N HIS A 92 -0.38 -6.99 2.50
CA HIS A 92 0.29 -6.12 3.46
C HIS A 92 1.66 -5.66 2.96
N LEU A 93 2.48 -6.56 2.42
CA LEU A 93 3.79 -6.21 1.85
C LEU A 93 3.67 -5.32 0.60
N ALA A 94 2.68 -5.59 -0.26
CA ALA A 94 2.45 -4.84 -1.50
C ALA A 94 2.20 -3.35 -1.25
N ARG A 95 1.57 -2.99 -0.13
CA ARG A 95 1.31 -1.58 0.24
C ARG A 95 2.60 -0.76 0.37
N GLY A 96 3.73 -1.38 0.72
CA GLY A 96 5.03 -0.70 0.78
C GLY A 96 5.54 -0.22 -0.59
N LEU A 97 4.94 -0.65 -1.70
CA LEU A 97 5.29 -0.15 -3.03
C LEU A 97 4.66 1.21 -3.37
N VAL A 98 3.57 1.57 -2.68
CA VAL A 98 2.76 2.76 -2.99
C VAL A 98 2.47 3.65 -1.78
N LEU A 99 2.79 3.20 -0.57
CA LEU A 99 2.65 3.97 0.67
C LEU A 99 4.01 4.17 1.33
N PRO A 100 4.18 5.24 2.12
CA PRO A 100 5.36 5.41 2.96
C PRO A 100 5.45 4.24 3.93
N ASP A 101 6.67 3.77 4.21
CA ASP A 101 6.95 2.64 5.10
C ASP A 101 6.19 2.72 6.44
N GLU A 102 6.16 3.91 7.05
CA GLU A 102 5.48 4.09 8.34
C GLU A 102 3.96 3.92 8.26
N VAL A 103 3.36 4.19 7.09
CA VAL A 103 1.92 4.01 6.84
C VAL A 103 1.63 2.56 6.46
N ALA A 104 2.44 1.97 5.57
CA ALA A 104 2.28 0.59 5.12
C ALA A 104 2.28 -0.41 6.30
N ARG A 105 3.05 -0.13 7.36
CA ARG A 105 3.12 -0.97 8.56
C ARG A 105 1.82 -0.99 9.39
N LEU A 106 0.98 0.04 9.27
CA LEU A 106 -0.26 0.18 10.06
C LEU A 106 -1.46 -0.57 9.48
N MET A 107 -1.37 -0.99 8.22
CA MET A 107 -2.49 -1.54 7.45
C MET A 107 -2.24 -2.99 7.10
#